data_AF-A0A1C4K4W5-F1
#
_entry.id   AF-A0A1C4K4W5-F1
#
_cell.length_a   1.000
_cell.length_b   1.000
_cell.length_c   1.000
_cell.angle_alpha   90.00
_cell.angle_beta   90.00
_cell.angle_gamma   90.00
#
_symmetry.space_group_name_H-M   'P 1'
#
loop_
_entity.id
_entity.type
_entity.pdbx_description
1 polymer ?
#
loop_
_entity_poly.entity_id
_entity_poly.type
_entity_poly.pdbx_seq_one_letter_code
_entity_poly.pdbx_strand_id
1 'polypeptide(L)'
;MSGVLAAGTHRCHDVITAVSAAVDAGVKWIDTAPNYARGMAEVPLREVLERHPPVGVSTKVGFVPASDRRAAISSGVLFGEQSRRGHCLSRPYIAWQVDLSHARLGRAPDLVFVHNPENAASTRDEVLRALTSAFEEMETAADAGLIHGYGVATWTGFSSGLFTVPDLVFLAQRVGGWRHHFHAVQTPVSLVHLGLVAEALREGGLLHHAREARIRVFTSAPLGGGGLLALMTPELVHFIDPSATPAQAALRVALSAPGVSHVLLSASTPAHWAEALGAAAQEPLPPEHLRRVIDVLGA
;
A
#
# COMPACT_ATOMS: atom_id res chain seq x y z
N MET A 1 -13.32 12.41 -4.53
CA MET A 1 -13.64 10.98 -4.72
C MET A 1 -13.36 10.27 -3.41
N SER A 2 -14.23 9.36 -2.98
CA SER A 2 -14.00 8.46 -1.85
C SER A 2 -13.08 7.32 -2.26
N GLY A 3 -12.45 6.67 -1.27
CA GLY A 3 -11.63 5.50 -1.51
C GLY A 3 -12.48 4.32 -1.99
N VAL A 4 -11.89 3.46 -2.83
CA VAL A 4 -12.49 2.16 -3.19
C VAL A 4 -11.75 1.03 -2.48
N LEU A 5 -12.41 -0.11 -2.27
CA LEU A 5 -11.75 -1.28 -1.68
C LEU A 5 -10.80 -1.94 -2.69
N ALA A 6 -9.67 -2.41 -2.17
CA ALA A 6 -8.67 -3.18 -2.91
C ALA A 6 -8.21 -4.37 -2.08
N ALA A 7 -7.88 -5.49 -2.74
CA ALA A 7 -7.54 -6.75 -2.10
C ALA A 7 -6.06 -6.77 -1.71
N GLY A 8 -5.76 -6.66 -0.41
CA GLY A 8 -4.41 -6.89 0.12
C GLY A 8 -4.16 -8.38 0.37
N THR A 9 -2.94 -8.86 0.11
CA THR A 9 -2.56 -10.27 0.38
C THR A 9 -1.74 -10.45 1.67
N HIS A 10 -1.53 -9.38 2.44
CA HIS A 10 -0.80 -9.44 3.69
C HIS A 10 -1.59 -10.25 4.74
N ARG A 11 -0.94 -11.23 5.39
CA ARG A 11 -1.55 -12.14 6.38
C ARG A 11 -2.71 -13.00 5.85
N CYS A 12 -2.92 -13.08 4.54
CA CYS A 12 -3.80 -14.10 3.97
C CYS A 12 -3.20 -15.50 4.22
N HIS A 13 -3.98 -16.41 4.80
CA HIS A 13 -3.57 -17.80 4.99
C HIS A 13 -3.53 -18.56 3.66
N ASP A 14 -4.55 -18.35 2.83
CA ASP A 14 -4.64 -18.83 1.45
C ASP A 14 -4.86 -17.62 0.55
N VAL A 15 -3.84 -17.31 -0.26
CA VAL A 15 -3.84 -16.13 -1.14
C VAL A 15 -4.81 -16.29 -2.30
N ILE A 16 -4.92 -17.48 -2.90
CA ILE A 16 -5.82 -17.71 -4.04
C ILE A 16 -7.26 -17.55 -3.59
N THR A 17 -7.62 -18.22 -2.50
CA THR A 17 -8.99 -18.16 -1.96
C THR A 17 -9.37 -16.74 -1.57
N ALA A 18 -8.48 -16.02 -0.86
CA ALA A 18 -8.75 -14.66 -0.42
C ALA A 18 -8.93 -13.67 -1.58
N VAL A 19 -8.06 -13.75 -2.58
CA VAL A 19 -8.11 -12.85 -3.74
C VAL A 19 -9.25 -13.20 -4.69
N SER A 20 -9.53 -14.49 -4.92
CA SER A 20 -10.66 -14.91 -5.75
C SER A 20 -11.98 -14.41 -5.15
N ALA A 21 -12.17 -14.56 -3.83
CA ALA A 21 -13.34 -14.02 -3.14
C ALA A 21 -13.49 -12.49 -3.31
N ALA A 22 -12.38 -11.75 -3.34
CA ALA A 22 -12.39 -10.31 -3.57
C ALA A 22 -12.81 -9.95 -5.01
N VAL A 23 -12.18 -10.60 -5.98
CA VAL A 23 -12.40 -10.34 -7.41
C VAL A 23 -13.80 -10.76 -7.84
N ASP A 24 -14.29 -11.90 -7.36
CA ASP A 24 -15.66 -12.38 -7.58
C ASP A 24 -16.69 -11.41 -6.98
N ALA A 25 -16.35 -10.76 -5.87
CA ALA A 25 -17.18 -9.71 -5.27
C ALA A 25 -17.06 -8.34 -5.99
N GLY A 26 -16.25 -8.25 -7.05
CA GLY A 26 -16.13 -7.08 -7.91
C GLY A 26 -14.96 -6.14 -7.63
N VAL A 27 -14.06 -6.49 -6.70
CA VAL A 27 -12.83 -5.72 -6.42
C VAL A 27 -11.94 -5.68 -7.67
N LYS A 28 -11.39 -4.50 -7.98
CA LYS A 28 -10.65 -4.25 -9.24
C LYS A 28 -9.14 -4.07 -9.07
N TRP A 29 -8.63 -4.20 -7.84
CA TRP A 29 -7.20 -4.03 -7.56
C TRP A 29 -6.70 -5.05 -6.54
N ILE A 30 -5.54 -5.64 -6.79
CA ILE A 30 -4.83 -6.56 -5.89
C ILE A 30 -3.49 -5.92 -5.48
N ASP A 31 -3.18 -5.93 -4.19
CA ASP A 31 -1.90 -5.49 -3.65
C ASP A 31 -1.18 -6.65 -2.96
N THR A 32 0.06 -6.89 -3.39
CA THR A 32 0.92 -7.95 -2.88
C THR A 32 2.34 -7.46 -2.60
N ALA A 33 3.22 -8.35 -2.17
CA ALA A 33 4.64 -8.10 -2.02
C ALA A 33 5.41 -9.43 -2.00
N PRO A 34 6.68 -9.45 -2.45
CA PRO A 34 7.50 -10.66 -2.43
C PRO A 34 7.63 -11.29 -1.04
N ASN A 35 7.63 -10.50 0.05
CA ASN A 35 7.77 -11.02 1.41
C ASN A 35 6.46 -11.47 2.08
N TYR A 36 5.32 -11.35 1.42
CA TYR A 36 4.03 -11.81 1.96
C TYR A 36 3.89 -13.32 1.81
N ALA A 37 3.01 -13.91 2.64
CA ALA A 37 2.80 -15.36 2.72
C ALA A 37 4.12 -16.16 2.80
N ARG A 38 5.10 -15.65 3.56
CA ARG A 38 6.45 -16.24 3.71
C ARG A 38 7.25 -16.38 2.40
N GLY A 39 7.06 -15.48 1.44
CA GLY A 39 7.76 -15.53 0.14
C GLY A 39 6.91 -16.05 -1.02
N MET A 40 5.65 -16.39 -0.76
CA MET A 40 4.84 -17.21 -1.67
C MET A 40 3.61 -16.49 -2.21
N ALA A 41 3.39 -15.22 -1.89
CA ALA A 41 2.14 -14.55 -2.22
C ALA A 41 1.96 -14.26 -3.72
N GLU A 42 3.03 -14.01 -4.48
CA GLU A 42 2.92 -13.56 -5.88
C GLU A 42 2.62 -14.70 -6.87
N VAL A 43 3.29 -15.85 -6.72
CA VAL A 43 3.15 -17.01 -7.61
C VAL A 43 1.68 -17.44 -7.82
N PRO A 44 0.86 -17.63 -6.76
CA PRO A 44 -0.53 -18.02 -6.94
C PRO A 44 -1.40 -16.98 -7.65
N LEU A 45 -1.00 -15.71 -7.68
CA LEU A 45 -1.82 -14.65 -8.26
C LEU A 45 -1.84 -14.67 -9.78
N ARG A 46 -0.83 -15.28 -10.43
CA ARG A 46 -0.79 -15.43 -11.89
C ARG A 46 -2.10 -15.99 -12.44
N GLU A 47 -2.58 -17.08 -11.87
CA GLU A 47 -3.80 -17.75 -12.33
C GLU A 47 -5.03 -16.84 -12.21
N VAL A 48 -5.12 -16.07 -11.12
CA VAL A 48 -6.21 -15.12 -10.91
C VAL A 48 -6.12 -13.95 -11.89
N LEU A 49 -4.92 -13.41 -12.13
CA LEU A 49 -4.70 -12.30 -13.07
C LEU A 49 -4.96 -12.71 -14.52
N GLU A 50 -4.64 -13.94 -14.90
CA GLU A 50 -4.96 -14.50 -16.22
C GLU A 50 -6.46 -14.69 -16.42
N ARG A 51 -7.18 -15.14 -15.38
CA ARG A 51 -8.65 -15.27 -15.40
C ARG A 51 -9.38 -13.92 -15.37
N HIS A 52 -8.74 -12.87 -14.82
CA HIS A 52 -9.33 -11.54 -14.69
C HIS A 52 -8.39 -10.42 -15.21
N PRO A 53 -8.12 -10.36 -16.53
CA PRO A 53 -7.14 -9.43 -17.09
C PRO A 53 -7.32 -7.95 -16.70
N PRO A 54 -8.54 -7.40 -16.57
CA PRO A 54 -8.74 -5.99 -16.20
C PRO A 54 -8.39 -5.64 -14.73
N VAL A 55 -8.18 -6.62 -13.85
CA VAL A 55 -7.82 -6.36 -12.46
C VAL A 55 -6.41 -5.80 -12.39
N GLY A 56 -6.24 -4.64 -11.74
CA GLY A 56 -4.93 -4.04 -11.52
C GLY A 56 -4.15 -4.78 -10.44
N VAL A 57 -2.83 -4.79 -10.54
CA VAL A 57 -1.95 -5.39 -9.54
C VAL A 57 -0.80 -4.47 -9.14
N SER A 58 -0.62 -4.32 -7.83
CA SER A 58 0.58 -3.73 -7.25
C SER A 58 1.42 -4.77 -6.51
N THR A 59 2.74 -4.67 -6.67
CA THR A 59 3.71 -5.38 -5.82
C THR A 59 4.73 -4.41 -5.25
N LYS A 60 5.80 -4.90 -4.62
CA LYS A 60 6.76 -4.08 -3.90
C LYS A 60 8.18 -4.57 -4.05
N VAL A 61 9.14 -3.67 -3.86
CA VAL A 61 10.57 -3.98 -3.79
C VAL A 61 11.19 -3.53 -2.48
N GLY A 62 12.24 -4.21 -2.03
CA GLY A 62 13.05 -3.79 -0.90
C GLY A 62 13.27 -4.88 0.14
N PHE A 63 12.20 -5.50 0.64
CA PHE A 63 12.36 -6.66 1.53
C PHE A 63 12.97 -7.84 0.79
N VAL A 64 13.82 -8.60 1.49
CA VAL A 64 14.51 -9.81 1.01
C VAL A 64 13.88 -11.04 1.66
N PRO A 65 12.91 -11.71 1.01
CA PRO A 65 12.32 -12.94 1.53
C PRO A 65 13.38 -14.03 1.70
N ALA A 66 13.19 -14.91 2.69
CA ALA A 66 14.08 -16.05 2.90
C ALA A 66 14.11 -16.99 1.68
N SER A 67 12.98 -17.13 0.97
CA SER A 67 12.85 -17.89 -0.27
C SER A 67 13.75 -17.39 -1.39
N ASP A 68 14.05 -16.09 -1.40
CA ASP A 68 14.66 -15.39 -2.53
C ASP A 68 16.15 -15.14 -2.29
N ARG A 69 16.56 -15.10 -1.01
CA ARG A 69 17.91 -14.75 -0.56
C ARG A 69 19.01 -15.55 -1.26
N ARG A 70 18.85 -16.88 -1.37
CA ARG A 70 19.88 -17.74 -2.00
C ARG A 70 20.06 -17.39 -3.48
N ALA A 71 18.95 -17.19 -4.19
CA ALA A 71 18.96 -16.84 -5.60
C ALA A 71 19.59 -15.45 -5.81
N ALA A 72 19.23 -14.47 -4.99
CA ALA A 72 19.78 -13.11 -5.05
C ALA A 72 21.31 -13.05 -4.75
N ILE A 73 21.80 -13.88 -3.82
CA ILE A 73 23.24 -14.00 -3.56
C ILE A 73 23.94 -14.65 -4.76
N SER A 74 23.33 -15.71 -5.31
CA SER A 74 23.92 -16.46 -6.44
C SER A 74 23.94 -15.64 -7.72
N SER A 75 22.98 -14.74 -7.92
CA SER A 75 22.97 -13.77 -9.03
C SER A 75 23.87 -12.56 -8.80
N GLY A 76 24.53 -12.46 -7.63
CA GLY A 76 25.48 -11.39 -7.33
C GLY A 76 24.82 -10.03 -7.12
N VAL A 77 23.51 -9.96 -6.86
CA VAL A 77 22.79 -8.69 -6.60
C VAL A 77 22.60 -8.40 -5.12
N LEU A 78 22.84 -9.41 -4.26
CA LEU A 78 22.76 -9.30 -2.80
C LEU A 78 24.04 -9.81 -2.15
N PHE A 79 24.76 -8.93 -1.47
CA PHE A 79 26.07 -9.24 -0.89
C PHE A 79 26.31 -8.50 0.44
N GLY A 80 27.34 -8.93 1.17
CA GLY A 80 27.77 -8.28 2.41
C GLY A 80 26.69 -8.20 3.50
N GLU A 81 26.65 -7.09 4.22
CA GLU A 81 25.71 -6.85 5.32
C GLU A 81 24.24 -6.86 4.87
N GLN A 82 23.97 -6.45 3.63
CA GLN A 82 22.62 -6.41 3.05
C GLN A 82 21.97 -7.80 3.04
N SER A 83 22.77 -8.85 2.82
CA SER A 83 22.30 -10.25 2.85
C SER A 83 21.73 -10.68 4.21
N ARG A 84 22.09 -9.97 5.29
CA ARG A 84 21.67 -10.27 6.67
C ARG A 84 20.50 -9.39 7.13
N ARG A 85 20.44 -8.14 6.68
CA ARG A 85 19.44 -7.13 7.10
C ARG A 85 18.01 -7.45 6.65
N GLY A 86 17.83 -8.31 5.65
CA GLY A 86 16.50 -8.66 5.15
C GLY A 86 15.80 -7.54 4.37
N HIS A 87 16.52 -6.47 4.07
CA HIS A 87 16.07 -5.32 3.27
C HIS A 87 17.24 -4.79 2.44
N CYS A 88 16.99 -4.43 1.18
CA CYS A 88 17.98 -3.92 0.24
C CYS A 88 17.30 -3.03 -0.81
N LEU A 89 17.80 -1.79 -0.98
CA LEU A 89 17.36 -0.85 -2.02
C LEU A 89 18.48 -0.55 -3.02
N SER A 90 19.47 -1.43 -3.16
CA SER A 90 20.47 -1.26 -4.22
C SER A 90 19.80 -1.44 -5.58
N ARG A 91 20.24 -0.64 -6.57
CA ARG A 91 19.72 -0.72 -7.94
C ARG A 91 19.78 -2.14 -8.53
N PRO A 92 20.90 -2.90 -8.42
CA PRO A 92 20.94 -4.27 -8.92
C PRO A 92 19.91 -5.20 -8.26
N TYR A 93 19.64 -5.01 -6.97
CA TYR A 93 18.65 -5.83 -6.26
C TYR A 93 17.21 -5.46 -6.66
N ILE A 94 16.92 -4.17 -6.81
CA ILE A 94 15.61 -3.69 -7.26
C ILE A 94 15.31 -4.24 -8.66
N ALA A 95 16.24 -4.10 -9.61
CA ALA A 95 16.09 -4.64 -10.96
C ALA A 95 15.77 -6.15 -10.94
N TRP A 96 16.59 -6.92 -10.22
CA TRP A 96 16.40 -8.36 -10.08
C TRP A 96 15.06 -8.74 -9.43
N GLN A 97 14.61 -8.00 -8.42
CA GLN A 97 13.35 -8.28 -7.74
C GLN A 97 12.13 -7.89 -8.61
N VAL A 98 12.22 -6.80 -9.39
CA VAL A 98 11.20 -6.44 -10.39
C VAL A 98 11.04 -7.56 -11.42
N ASP A 99 12.14 -8.06 -11.98
CA ASP A 99 12.12 -9.16 -12.94
C ASP A 99 11.50 -10.43 -12.33
N LEU A 100 11.87 -10.75 -11.10
CA LEU A 100 11.33 -11.91 -10.39
C LEU A 100 9.82 -11.75 -10.13
N SER A 101 9.37 -10.59 -9.69
CA SER A 101 7.94 -10.31 -9.49
C SER A 101 7.16 -10.35 -10.80
N HIS A 102 7.69 -9.76 -11.89
CA HIS A 102 7.12 -9.85 -13.23
C HIS A 102 6.95 -11.33 -13.65
N ALA A 103 8.00 -12.15 -13.46
CA ALA A 103 7.96 -13.57 -13.76
C ALA A 103 6.98 -14.35 -12.87
N ARG A 104 6.79 -13.96 -11.61
CA ARG A 104 5.82 -14.62 -10.70
C ARG A 104 4.38 -14.28 -11.07
N LEU A 105 4.09 -13.01 -11.29
CA LEU A 105 2.75 -12.50 -11.62
C LEU A 105 2.33 -12.84 -13.06
N GLY A 106 3.30 -13.06 -13.96
CA GLY A 106 3.04 -13.38 -15.36
C GLY A 106 2.77 -12.19 -16.27
N ARG A 107 2.89 -10.97 -15.73
CA ARG A 107 2.73 -9.70 -16.46
C ARG A 107 3.45 -8.57 -15.73
N ALA A 108 3.62 -7.44 -16.41
CA ALA A 108 4.05 -6.19 -15.81
C ALA A 108 3.08 -5.75 -14.70
N PRO A 109 3.57 -5.47 -13.47
CA PRO A 109 2.76 -4.85 -12.44
C PRO A 109 2.30 -3.45 -12.84
N ASP A 110 1.06 -3.10 -12.50
CA ASP A 110 0.51 -1.76 -12.72
C ASP A 110 1.16 -0.72 -11.81
N LEU A 111 1.63 -1.15 -10.64
CA LEU A 111 2.46 -0.36 -9.74
C LEU A 111 3.48 -1.24 -9.02
N VAL A 112 4.67 -0.70 -8.78
CA VAL A 112 5.61 -1.27 -7.81
C VAL A 112 5.98 -0.24 -6.76
N PHE A 113 5.80 -0.59 -5.48
CA PHE A 113 6.16 0.30 -4.37
C PHE A 113 7.56 0.01 -3.84
N VAL A 114 8.36 1.05 -3.60
CA VAL A 114 9.53 0.97 -2.71
C VAL A 114 9.01 0.73 -1.29
N HIS A 115 9.32 -0.42 -0.70
CA HIS A 115 8.68 -0.92 0.52
C HIS A 115 9.49 -0.55 1.76
N ASN A 116 8.89 0.27 2.61
CA ASN A 116 9.41 0.77 3.88
C ASN A 116 10.86 1.25 3.77
N PRO A 117 11.15 2.29 2.97
CA PRO A 117 12.51 2.81 2.79
C PRO A 117 13.18 3.25 4.10
N GLU A 118 12.40 3.48 5.17
CA GLU A 118 12.89 3.67 6.54
C GLU A 118 13.69 2.46 7.10
N ASN A 119 13.67 1.29 6.45
CA ASN A 119 14.52 0.15 6.82
C ASN A 119 15.92 0.21 6.19
N ALA A 120 16.11 1.03 5.16
CA ALA A 120 17.40 1.15 4.49
C ALA A 120 18.39 2.02 5.29
N ALA A 121 17.88 2.99 6.06
CA ALA A 121 18.68 3.95 6.80
C ALA A 121 17.89 4.65 7.93
N SER A 122 18.60 5.35 8.82
CA SER A 122 18.03 5.93 10.04
C SER A 122 17.79 7.44 9.96
N THR A 123 18.39 8.13 8.99
CA THR A 123 18.24 9.59 8.84
C THR A 123 17.49 9.96 7.57
N ARG A 124 16.81 11.11 7.59
CA ARG A 124 16.11 11.68 6.44
C ARG A 124 17.01 11.75 5.19
N ASP A 125 18.21 12.28 5.31
CA ASP A 125 19.12 12.44 4.18
C ASP A 125 19.56 11.10 3.57
N GLU A 126 19.79 10.09 4.39
CA GLU A 126 20.13 8.75 3.90
C GLU A 126 18.93 8.09 3.22
N VAL A 127 17.73 8.22 3.78
CA VAL A 127 16.50 7.70 3.19
C VAL A 127 16.21 8.36 1.85
N LEU A 128 16.36 9.68 1.73
CA LEU A 128 16.17 10.40 0.46
C LEU A 128 17.23 10.01 -0.58
N ARG A 129 18.49 9.74 -0.18
CA ARG A 129 19.51 9.19 -1.08
C ARG A 129 19.15 7.78 -1.56
N ALA A 130 18.71 6.91 -0.66
CA ALA A 130 18.27 5.56 -1.02
C ALA A 130 17.06 5.60 -1.96
N LEU A 131 16.09 6.49 -1.70
CA LEU A 131 14.94 6.71 -2.57
C LEU A 131 15.33 7.26 -3.95
N THR A 132 16.31 8.17 -4.02
CA THR A 132 16.83 8.68 -5.31
C THR A 132 17.37 7.51 -6.14
N SER A 133 18.22 6.68 -5.54
CA SER A 133 18.80 5.50 -6.20
C SER A 133 17.73 4.49 -6.61
N ALA A 134 16.73 4.26 -5.77
CA ALA A 134 15.60 3.40 -6.10
C ALA A 134 14.80 3.98 -7.28
N PHE A 135 14.48 5.27 -7.27
CA PHE A 135 13.70 5.92 -8.32
C PHE A 135 14.39 5.86 -9.68
N GLU A 136 15.72 5.99 -9.73
CA GLU A 136 16.49 5.81 -10.97
C GLU A 136 16.25 4.42 -11.59
N GLU A 137 16.22 3.38 -10.75
CA GLU A 137 15.96 2.03 -11.21
C GLU A 137 14.49 1.80 -11.57
N MET A 138 13.56 2.40 -10.82
CA MET A 138 12.13 2.30 -11.14
C MET A 138 11.78 3.00 -12.45
N GLU A 139 12.37 4.17 -12.73
CA GLU A 139 12.22 4.84 -14.03
C GLU A 139 12.82 3.99 -15.16
N THR A 140 14.00 3.41 -14.95
CA THR A 140 14.61 2.49 -15.93
C THR A 140 13.68 1.29 -16.23
N ALA A 141 13.10 0.69 -15.19
CA ALA A 141 12.16 -0.42 -15.33
C ALA A 141 10.85 0.00 -16.02
N ALA A 142 10.36 1.21 -15.76
CA ALA A 142 9.16 1.76 -16.39
C ALA A 142 9.38 2.04 -17.89
N ASP A 143 10.50 2.68 -18.24
CA ASP A 143 10.89 2.93 -19.63
C ASP A 143 11.10 1.63 -20.43
N ALA A 144 11.56 0.57 -19.75
CA ALA A 144 11.67 -0.77 -20.32
C ALA A 144 10.33 -1.54 -20.41
N GLY A 145 9.24 -0.98 -19.87
CA GLY A 145 7.91 -1.61 -19.85
C GLY A 145 7.77 -2.78 -18.87
N LEU A 146 8.69 -2.94 -17.91
CA LEU A 146 8.63 -3.98 -16.89
C LEU A 146 7.61 -3.66 -15.79
N ILE A 147 7.33 -2.38 -15.58
CA ILE A 147 6.31 -1.85 -14.67
C ILE A 147 5.57 -0.69 -15.34
N HIS A 148 4.30 -0.45 -15.02
CA HIS A 148 3.56 0.70 -15.57
C HIS A 148 3.75 1.99 -14.74
N GLY A 149 4.26 1.85 -13.53
CA GLY A 149 4.53 2.97 -12.64
C GLY A 149 5.02 2.51 -11.27
N TYR A 150 5.38 3.48 -10.44
CA TYR A 150 5.91 3.17 -9.11
C TYR A 150 5.43 4.14 -8.04
N GLY A 151 5.73 3.77 -6.80
CA GLY A 151 5.35 4.53 -5.62
C GLY A 151 6.23 4.24 -4.42
N VAL A 152 5.88 4.83 -3.26
CA VAL A 152 6.50 4.50 -1.97
C VAL A 152 5.45 3.96 -1.02
N ALA A 153 5.69 2.78 -0.45
CA ALA A 153 4.89 2.19 0.62
C ALA A 153 5.66 2.29 1.94
N THR A 154 5.05 2.78 3.00
CA THR A 154 5.74 2.99 4.28
C THR A 154 4.79 2.82 5.46
N TRP A 155 5.33 2.47 6.62
CA TRP A 155 4.57 2.47 7.88
C TRP A 155 4.67 3.81 8.60
N THR A 156 5.87 4.40 8.64
CA THR A 156 6.16 5.57 9.47
C THR A 156 6.92 6.66 8.75
N GLY A 157 7.34 6.48 7.50
CA GLY A 157 8.21 7.43 6.80
C GLY A 157 7.61 8.83 6.68
N PHE A 158 6.29 8.91 6.50
CA PHE A 158 5.58 10.20 6.48
C PHE A 158 5.36 10.77 7.88
N SER A 159 4.88 9.97 8.84
CA SER A 159 4.58 10.45 10.19
C SER A 159 5.82 10.77 11.02
N SER A 160 6.97 10.18 10.68
CA SER A 160 8.27 10.50 11.28
C SER A 160 9.02 11.63 10.57
N GLY A 161 8.46 12.18 9.48
CA GLY A 161 9.08 13.27 8.72
C GLY A 161 10.34 12.86 7.95
N LEU A 162 10.57 11.56 7.72
CA LEU A 162 11.69 11.09 6.87
C LEU A 162 11.54 11.56 5.43
N PHE A 163 10.32 11.75 4.95
CA PHE A 163 10.01 12.38 3.67
C PHE A 163 8.55 12.85 3.65
N THR A 164 8.25 13.76 2.74
CA THR A 164 6.90 14.26 2.45
C THR A 164 6.54 13.95 1.00
N VAL A 165 5.26 14.07 0.64
CA VAL A 165 4.85 13.91 -0.77
C VAL A 165 5.57 14.91 -1.70
N PRO A 166 5.70 16.21 -1.35
CA PRO A 166 6.52 17.14 -2.14
C PRO A 166 7.97 16.69 -2.33
N ASP A 167 8.62 16.11 -1.32
CA ASP A 167 9.97 15.56 -1.47
C ASP A 167 10.01 14.44 -2.52
N LEU A 168 9.05 13.50 -2.44
CA LEU A 168 8.99 12.36 -3.37
C LEU A 168 8.70 12.82 -4.80
N VAL A 169 7.77 13.76 -4.99
CA VAL A 169 7.47 14.34 -6.32
C VAL A 169 8.68 15.07 -6.87
N PHE A 170 9.37 15.86 -6.06
CA PHE A 170 10.59 16.54 -6.47
C PHE A 170 11.70 15.55 -6.86
N LEU A 171 11.90 14.47 -6.10
CA LEU A 171 12.84 13.40 -6.46
C LEU A 171 12.46 12.74 -7.78
N ALA A 172 11.18 12.39 -7.98
CA ALA A 172 10.70 11.80 -9.22
C ALA A 172 10.93 12.72 -10.42
N GLN A 173 10.62 14.01 -10.29
CA GLN A 173 10.88 15.01 -11.33
C GLN A 173 12.36 15.18 -11.64
N ARG A 174 13.23 15.10 -10.63
CA ARG A 174 14.68 15.16 -10.85
C ARG A 174 15.23 13.96 -11.59
N VAL A 175 14.66 12.78 -11.35
CA VAL A 175 15.15 11.52 -11.93
C VAL A 175 14.51 11.24 -13.30
N GLY A 176 13.18 11.25 -13.37
CA GLY A 176 12.39 10.92 -14.57
C GLY A 176 11.86 12.13 -15.35
N GLY A 177 12.19 13.36 -14.93
CA GLY A 177 11.70 14.58 -15.58
C GLY A 177 10.19 14.80 -15.39
N TRP A 178 9.58 15.63 -16.24
CA TRP A 178 8.16 15.98 -16.17
C TRP A 178 7.20 14.83 -16.51
N ARG A 179 7.71 13.75 -17.12
CA ARG A 179 6.94 12.55 -17.49
C ARG A 179 7.33 11.34 -16.64
N HIS A 180 7.85 11.58 -15.43
CA HIS A 180 8.20 10.53 -14.47
C HIS A 180 7.04 9.56 -14.22
N HIS A 181 7.36 8.35 -13.79
CA HIS A 181 6.40 7.27 -13.55
C HIS A 181 6.01 7.09 -12.07
N PHE A 182 6.36 8.05 -11.21
CA PHE A 182 5.89 8.11 -9.82
C PHE A 182 4.41 8.52 -9.74
N HIS A 183 3.56 7.61 -9.26
CA HIS A 183 2.10 7.77 -9.32
C HIS A 183 1.37 7.46 -8.01
N ALA A 184 2.04 6.90 -7.00
CA ALA A 184 1.34 6.43 -5.81
C ALA A 184 2.16 6.48 -4.51
N VAL A 185 1.44 6.60 -3.39
CA VAL A 185 1.96 6.36 -2.05
C VAL A 185 1.06 5.37 -1.31
N GLN A 186 1.65 4.60 -0.40
CA GLN A 186 0.92 3.68 0.46
C GLN A 186 1.30 3.89 1.93
N THR A 187 0.31 4.08 2.80
CA THR A 187 0.50 4.40 4.23
C THR A 187 -0.68 3.88 5.07
N PRO A 188 -0.51 3.52 6.35
CA PRO A 188 -1.63 3.11 7.18
C PRO A 188 -2.62 4.27 7.41
N VAL A 189 -3.92 3.98 7.31
CA VAL A 189 -5.02 4.84 7.78
C VAL A 189 -6.07 3.95 8.42
N SER A 190 -6.33 4.18 9.70
CA SER A 190 -7.32 3.45 10.51
C SER A 190 -7.70 4.31 11.72
N LEU A 191 -8.61 3.84 12.56
CA LEU A 191 -8.99 4.54 13.80
C LEU A 191 -7.80 4.78 14.77
N VAL A 192 -6.71 4.02 14.65
CA VAL A 192 -5.48 4.22 15.45
C VAL A 192 -4.39 4.99 14.69
N HIS A 193 -4.64 5.38 13.43
CA HIS A 193 -3.74 6.15 12.58
C HIS A 193 -4.48 7.31 11.91
N LEU A 194 -5.18 8.12 12.71
CA LEU A 194 -6.05 9.20 12.23
C LEU A 194 -5.35 10.55 12.00
N GLY A 195 -4.13 10.75 12.49
CA GLY A 195 -3.41 12.02 12.34
C GLY A 195 -3.33 12.50 10.88
N LEU A 196 -3.12 11.58 9.94
CA LEU A 196 -3.09 11.89 8.50
C LEU A 196 -4.44 12.40 7.97
N VAL A 197 -5.55 11.88 8.50
CA VAL A 197 -6.91 12.32 8.15
C VAL A 197 -7.19 13.69 8.77
N ALA A 198 -6.76 13.89 10.02
CA ALA A 198 -6.92 15.16 10.72
C ALA A 198 -6.18 16.31 10.00
N GLU A 199 -4.95 16.07 9.54
CA GLU A 199 -4.19 17.01 8.72
C GLU A 199 -4.93 17.33 7.40
N ALA A 200 -5.43 16.30 6.70
CA ALA A 200 -6.13 16.47 5.44
C ALA A 200 -7.39 17.33 5.55
N LEU A 201 -8.13 17.18 6.66
CA LEU A 201 -9.32 17.97 6.97
C LEU A 201 -9.02 19.44 7.27
N ARG A 202 -7.76 19.79 7.51
CA ARG A 202 -7.25 21.17 7.63
C ARG A 202 -6.52 21.61 6.36
N GLU A 203 -6.73 20.91 5.25
CA GLU A 203 -6.07 21.16 3.96
C GLU A 203 -4.54 21.07 4.03
N GLY A 204 -4.02 20.16 4.87
CA GLY A 204 -2.59 19.93 5.02
C GLY A 204 -2.21 18.45 5.05
N GLY A 205 -0.91 18.19 5.18
CA GLY A 205 -0.38 16.84 5.36
C GLY A 205 -0.36 15.98 4.09
N LEU A 206 -0.06 14.70 4.28
CA LEU A 206 0.17 13.75 3.19
C LEU A 206 -1.00 13.67 2.20
N LEU A 207 -2.22 13.48 2.72
CA LEU A 207 -3.38 13.21 1.88
C LEU A 207 -3.75 14.43 1.03
N HIS A 208 -3.62 15.63 1.60
CA HIS A 208 -3.79 16.88 0.87
C HIS A 208 -2.74 17.02 -0.24
N HIS A 209 -1.44 16.91 0.09
CA HIS A 209 -0.38 17.06 -0.91
C HIS A 209 -0.43 15.99 -2.01
N ALA A 210 -0.80 14.75 -1.68
CA ALA A 210 -1.00 13.69 -2.68
C ALA A 210 -2.13 14.05 -3.65
N ARG A 211 -3.25 14.59 -3.14
CA ARG A 211 -4.35 15.05 -3.98
C ARG A 211 -3.94 16.18 -4.92
N GLU A 212 -3.26 17.21 -4.41
CA GLU A 212 -2.79 18.35 -5.22
C GLU A 212 -1.81 17.89 -6.31
N ALA A 213 -0.92 16.94 -5.99
CA ALA A 213 0.03 16.37 -6.93
C ALA A 213 -0.55 15.26 -7.83
N ARG A 214 -1.85 14.93 -7.71
CA ARG A 214 -2.53 13.82 -8.42
C ARG A 214 -1.85 12.45 -8.21
N ILE A 215 -1.26 12.24 -7.03
CA ILE A 215 -0.69 10.98 -6.59
C ILE A 215 -1.77 10.13 -5.92
N ARG A 216 -1.92 8.88 -6.36
CA ARG A 216 -2.89 7.95 -5.77
C ARG A 216 -2.46 7.53 -4.37
N VAL A 217 -3.40 7.51 -3.43
CA VAL A 217 -3.13 7.04 -2.06
C VAL A 217 -3.77 5.68 -1.84
N PHE A 218 -2.95 4.72 -1.48
CA PHE A 218 -3.37 3.39 -1.02
C PHE A 218 -3.25 3.35 0.51
N THR A 219 -4.34 3.14 1.22
CA THR A 219 -4.29 3.01 2.68
C THR A 219 -4.18 1.54 3.08
N SER A 220 -3.32 1.26 4.05
CA SER A 220 -3.12 -0.08 4.59
C SER A 220 -3.66 -0.19 6.01
N ALA A 221 -3.79 -1.44 6.49
CA ALA A 221 -4.21 -1.77 7.84
C ALA A 221 -5.49 -1.05 8.36
N PRO A 222 -6.57 -0.93 7.55
CA PRO A 222 -7.79 -0.23 7.98
C PRO A 222 -8.45 -0.85 9.22
N LEU A 223 -8.17 -2.14 9.48
CA LEU A 223 -8.63 -2.89 10.66
C LEU A 223 -7.51 -3.18 11.68
N GLY A 224 -6.38 -2.49 11.62
CA GLY A 224 -5.26 -2.69 12.57
C GLY A 224 -4.72 -4.12 12.62
N GLY A 225 -4.71 -4.82 11.47
CA GLY A 225 -4.31 -6.23 11.42
C GLY A 225 -5.28 -7.20 12.14
N GLY A 226 -6.52 -6.79 12.33
CA GLY A 226 -7.58 -7.53 13.05
C GLY A 226 -7.74 -7.11 14.51
N GLY A 227 -6.68 -6.53 15.12
CA GLY A 227 -6.71 -6.12 16.52
C GLY A 227 -7.67 -4.97 16.81
N LEU A 228 -7.94 -4.10 15.82
CA LEU A 228 -8.85 -2.97 15.99
C LEU A 228 -10.28 -3.42 16.30
N LEU A 229 -10.72 -4.56 15.78
CA LEU A 229 -12.08 -5.05 15.97
C LEU A 229 -12.39 -5.32 17.45
N ALA A 230 -11.39 -5.73 18.24
CA ALA A 230 -11.54 -5.93 19.68
C ALA A 230 -11.69 -4.61 20.48
N LEU A 231 -11.33 -3.47 19.87
CA LEU A 231 -11.42 -2.14 20.46
C LEU A 231 -12.69 -1.38 20.04
N MET A 232 -13.49 -1.95 19.13
CA MET A 232 -14.72 -1.35 18.62
C MET A 232 -15.89 -1.61 19.58
N THR A 233 -16.02 -0.77 20.62
CA THR A 233 -17.16 -0.87 21.54
C THR A 233 -18.47 -0.53 20.83
N PRO A 234 -19.63 -1.01 21.31
CA PRO A 234 -20.94 -0.66 20.76
C PRO A 234 -21.16 0.86 20.68
N GLU A 235 -20.69 1.61 21.67
CA GLU A 235 -20.80 3.06 21.72
C GLU A 235 -19.97 3.72 20.61
N LEU A 236 -18.74 3.26 20.39
CA LEU A 236 -17.87 3.76 19.31
C LEU A 236 -18.44 3.44 17.93
N VAL A 237 -18.93 2.21 17.74
CA VAL A 237 -19.59 1.80 16.50
C VAL A 237 -20.80 2.67 16.25
N HIS A 238 -21.69 2.82 17.23
CA HIS A 238 -22.89 3.64 17.12
C HIS A 238 -22.58 5.11 16.85
N PHE A 239 -21.51 5.62 17.45
CA PHE A 239 -21.05 6.99 17.22
C PHE A 239 -20.59 7.24 15.79
N ILE A 240 -19.87 6.27 15.18
CA ILE A 240 -19.40 6.36 13.80
C ILE A 240 -20.53 6.10 12.81
N ASP A 241 -21.29 5.03 13.02
CA ASP A 241 -22.42 4.63 12.21
C ASP A 241 -23.34 3.68 13.00
N PRO A 242 -24.55 4.11 13.37
CA PRO A 242 -25.49 3.32 14.16
C PRO A 242 -26.00 2.06 13.44
N SER A 243 -25.84 1.98 12.12
CA SER A 243 -26.27 0.83 11.29
C SER A 243 -25.14 -0.13 10.94
N ALA A 244 -23.89 0.22 11.27
CA ALA A 244 -22.72 -0.55 10.88
C ALA A 244 -22.37 -1.66 11.89
N THR A 245 -21.73 -2.70 11.37
CA THR A 245 -20.93 -3.60 12.20
C THR A 245 -19.62 -2.92 12.64
N PRO A 246 -18.88 -3.49 13.62
CA PRO A 246 -17.54 -3.04 13.97
C PRO A 246 -16.57 -2.90 12.78
N ALA A 247 -16.56 -3.88 11.89
CA ALA A 247 -15.69 -3.85 10.70
C ALA A 247 -16.13 -2.78 9.71
N GLN A 248 -17.44 -2.65 9.48
CA GLN A 248 -17.98 -1.62 8.61
C GLN A 248 -17.67 -0.21 9.13
N ALA A 249 -17.89 0.06 10.42
CA ALA A 249 -17.60 1.36 11.02
C ALA A 249 -16.12 1.75 10.85
N ALA A 250 -15.19 0.83 11.13
CA ALA A 250 -13.76 1.05 10.93
C ALA A 250 -13.40 1.30 9.45
N LEU A 251 -13.96 0.51 8.52
CA LEU A 251 -13.74 0.69 7.08
C LEU A 251 -14.31 2.02 6.58
N ARG A 252 -15.50 2.43 7.03
CA ARG A 252 -16.14 3.69 6.64
C ARG A 252 -15.22 4.88 6.95
N VAL A 253 -14.53 4.88 8.09
CA VAL A 253 -13.58 5.94 8.43
C VAL A 253 -12.42 5.99 7.44
N ALA A 254 -11.81 4.85 7.09
CA ALA A 254 -10.72 4.81 6.12
C ALA A 254 -11.18 5.19 4.69
N LEU A 255 -12.38 4.73 4.29
CA LEU A 255 -12.98 5.01 2.96
C LEU A 255 -13.39 6.48 2.80
N SER A 256 -13.72 7.15 3.90
CA SER A 256 -14.17 8.55 3.92
C SER A 256 -13.02 9.55 4.07
N ALA A 257 -11.79 9.07 4.33
CA ALA A 257 -10.62 9.93 4.46
C ALA A 257 -10.37 10.72 3.15
N PRO A 258 -10.29 12.07 3.20
CA PRO A 258 -10.09 12.88 2.01
C PRO A 258 -8.81 12.50 1.26
N GLY A 259 -8.88 12.39 -0.08
CA GLY A 259 -7.71 12.10 -0.92
C GLY A 259 -7.31 10.62 -1.00
N VAL A 260 -7.93 9.74 -0.22
CA VAL A 260 -7.72 8.28 -0.33
C VAL A 260 -8.28 7.77 -1.66
N SER A 261 -7.47 6.98 -2.38
CA SER A 261 -7.86 6.34 -3.64
C SER A 261 -8.28 4.89 -3.44
N HIS A 262 -7.50 4.12 -2.67
CA HIS A 262 -7.74 2.71 -2.41
C HIS A 262 -7.59 2.40 -0.92
N VAL A 263 -8.45 1.55 -0.37
CA VAL A 263 -8.35 1.01 0.99
C VAL A 263 -8.06 -0.49 0.90
N LEU A 264 -6.88 -0.90 1.37
CA LEU A 264 -6.40 -2.27 1.28
C LEU A 264 -6.99 -3.12 2.41
N LEU A 265 -7.81 -4.10 2.04
CA LEU A 265 -8.37 -5.09 2.95
C LEU A 265 -7.83 -6.48 2.62
N SER A 266 -7.33 -7.16 3.65
CA SER A 266 -6.96 -8.58 3.57
C SER A 266 -8.05 -9.41 4.25
N ALA A 267 -8.97 -9.93 3.43
CA ALA A 267 -10.08 -10.76 3.88
C ALA A 267 -10.17 -12.05 3.04
N SER A 268 -10.55 -13.14 3.68
CA SER A 268 -10.44 -14.49 3.09
C SER A 268 -11.77 -15.14 2.70
N THR A 269 -12.92 -14.51 2.97
CA THR A 269 -14.24 -15.12 2.74
C THR A 269 -15.16 -14.20 1.94
N PRO A 270 -16.08 -14.76 1.12
CA PRO A 270 -17.11 -13.96 0.46
C PRO A 270 -17.95 -13.13 1.42
N ALA A 271 -18.24 -13.65 2.62
CA ALA A 271 -19.00 -12.93 3.64
C ALA A 271 -18.29 -11.66 4.14
N HIS A 272 -16.97 -11.73 4.39
CA HIS A 272 -16.19 -10.54 4.76
C HIS A 272 -16.15 -9.50 3.64
N TRP A 273 -16.05 -9.94 2.38
CA TRP A 273 -16.09 -9.02 1.23
C TRP A 273 -17.47 -8.40 1.05
N ALA A 274 -18.56 -9.16 1.22
CA ALA A 274 -19.91 -8.62 1.20
C ALA A 274 -20.13 -7.58 2.31
N GLU A 275 -19.66 -7.85 3.53
CA GLU A 275 -19.71 -6.90 4.65
C GLU A 275 -18.92 -5.61 4.35
N ALA A 276 -17.68 -5.74 3.87
CA ALA A 276 -16.81 -4.62 3.52
C ALA A 276 -17.38 -3.78 2.38
N LEU A 277 -17.90 -4.42 1.32
CA LEU A 277 -18.56 -3.74 0.21
C LEU A 277 -19.85 -3.06 0.67
N GLY A 278 -20.55 -3.61 1.66
CA GLY A 278 -21.67 -2.94 2.34
C GLY A 278 -21.27 -1.60 2.94
N ALA A 279 -20.06 -1.48 3.53
CA ALA A 279 -19.54 -0.20 4.00
C ALA A 279 -19.16 0.76 2.86
N ALA A 280 -18.56 0.24 1.78
CA ALA A 280 -18.16 1.03 0.62
C ALA A 280 -19.35 1.51 -0.24
N ALA A 281 -20.50 0.84 -0.15
CA ALA A 281 -21.73 1.24 -0.84
C ALA A 281 -22.46 2.41 -0.16
N GLN A 282 -22.13 2.72 1.09
CA GLN A 282 -22.69 3.88 1.79
C GLN A 282 -22.03 5.17 1.35
N GLU A 283 -22.73 6.29 1.51
CA GLU A 283 -22.11 7.60 1.35
C GLU A 283 -20.93 7.77 2.33
N PRO A 284 -19.84 8.43 1.92
CA PRO A 284 -18.75 8.75 2.81
C PRO A 284 -19.23 9.53 4.03
N LEU A 285 -18.62 9.27 5.19
CA LEU A 285 -18.85 10.06 6.38
C LEU A 285 -18.54 11.54 6.09
N PRO A 286 -19.44 12.47 6.42
CA PRO A 286 -19.20 13.88 6.18
C PRO A 286 -17.93 14.38 6.89
N PRO A 287 -17.19 15.34 6.32
CA PRO A 287 -15.95 15.86 6.92
C PRO A 287 -16.11 16.32 8.37
N GLU A 288 -17.23 16.96 8.72
CA GLU A 288 -17.52 17.38 10.09
C GLU A 288 -17.78 16.20 11.03
N HIS A 289 -18.31 15.09 10.52
CA HIS A 289 -18.48 13.87 11.31
C HIS A 289 -17.13 13.18 11.53
N LEU A 290 -16.28 13.08 10.51
CA LEU A 290 -14.92 12.57 10.65
C LEU A 290 -14.11 13.38 11.67
N ARG A 291 -14.22 14.72 11.67
CA ARG A 291 -13.60 15.57 12.70
C ARG A 291 -14.05 15.17 14.10
N ARG A 292 -15.35 14.98 14.33
CA ARG A 292 -15.85 14.52 15.64
C ARG A 292 -15.31 13.15 16.05
N VAL A 293 -15.20 12.20 15.12
CA VAL A 293 -14.58 10.88 15.38
C VAL A 293 -13.12 11.02 15.79
N ILE A 294 -12.37 11.88 15.09
CA ILE A 294 -10.97 12.19 15.41
C ILE A 294 -10.85 12.83 16.80
N ASP A 295 -11.70 13.81 17.11
CA ASP A 295 -11.69 14.51 18.40
C ASP A 295 -11.98 13.56 19.58
N VAL A 296 -12.94 12.64 19.42
CA VAL A 296 -13.26 11.62 20.44
C VAL A 296 -12.09 10.66 20.67
N LEU A 297 -11.34 10.33 19.63
CA LEU A 297 -10.22 9.39 19.71
C LEU A 297 -8.87 10.04 20.07
N GLY A 298 -8.83 11.37 20.17
CA GLY A 298 -7.66 12.12 20.63
C GLY A 298 -6.48 12.07 19.65
N ALA A 299 -6.77 12.11 18.34
CA ALA A 299 -5.77 11.99 17.28
C ALA A 299 -5.32 13.34 16.68
#